data_AF-A0AAE1M603-F1
#
_entry.id   AF-A0AAE1M603-F1
#
_cell.length_a   1.000
_cell.length_b   1.000
_cell.length_c   1.000
_cell.angle_alpha   90.00
_cell.angle_beta   90.00
_cell.angle_gamma   90.00
#
_symmetry.space_group_name_H-M   'P 1'
#
loop_
_entity.id
_entity.type
_entity.pdbx_description
1 polymer ?
#
loop_
_entity_poly.entity_id
_entity_poly.type
_entity_poly.pdbx_seq_one_letter_code
_entity_poly.pdbx_strand_id
1 'polypeptide(L)'
;MAQQGDAESTSMWQLSPSLGASITFLILFVLTTAIHLGQAVYYKQKYCWVIIMSGIWQVLTYIFRTVSIQQPDSFNYYATWFVLILIAPLWTNAFVYMVFGRMVWNYTDDRRVWRVKAQHFGFVFVLLDIVSFVIQVYGAAKATAKDAPTDKVLQGLHIYMAGVGIQQLFILIFCLFALRLLFLLSPGVLLLYTQFVVLALISLRIIFRICEYAQGLDSSIPLHEAYQYALDSLPMLLALVAFNAIHPGRIMRGSKSDLPSFRMQENRTQLGSADAGQPSRFE
;
A
#
# COMPACT_ATOMS: atom_id res chain seq x y z
N MET A 1 -14.11 -9.84 54.27
CA MET A 1 -13.24 -11.03 54.09
C MET A 1 -13.83 -11.82 52.93
N ALA A 2 -13.20 -12.02 51.79
CA ALA A 2 -11.83 -11.77 51.36
C ALA A 2 -11.83 -11.33 49.88
N GLN A 3 -10.76 -10.60 49.52
CA GLN A 3 -10.41 -10.18 48.18
C GLN A 3 -10.20 -11.35 47.21
N GLN A 4 -10.66 -11.18 45.99
CA GLN A 4 -10.06 -11.71 44.77
C GLN A 4 -10.44 -10.63 43.73
N GLY A 5 -9.63 -9.63 43.45
CA GLY A 5 -8.27 -9.77 42.94
C GLY A 5 -8.31 -10.11 41.45
N ASP A 6 -9.21 -9.48 40.69
CA ASP A 6 -9.17 -9.52 39.22
C ASP A 6 -7.85 -8.88 38.82
N ALA A 7 -6.87 -9.73 38.47
CA ALA A 7 -5.68 -9.29 37.80
C ALA A 7 -6.13 -8.55 36.54
N GLU A 8 -5.90 -7.23 36.50
CA GLU A 8 -5.94 -6.46 35.26
C GLU A 8 -5.22 -7.30 34.20
N SER A 9 -5.94 -7.74 33.16
CA SER A 9 -5.30 -8.51 32.11
C SER A 9 -4.27 -7.59 31.46
N THR A 10 -2.99 -7.87 31.68
CA THR A 10 -1.86 -7.06 31.18
C THR A 10 -1.71 -7.13 29.65
N SER A 11 -2.67 -7.75 28.96
CA SER A 11 -2.73 -7.95 27.52
C SER A 11 -3.01 -6.65 26.77
N MET A 12 -2.20 -6.39 25.74
CA MET A 12 -2.47 -5.32 24.77
C MET A 12 -3.68 -5.63 23.86
N TRP A 13 -4.09 -6.89 23.79
CA TRP A 13 -5.26 -7.32 23.02
C TRP A 13 -6.55 -7.20 23.85
N GLN A 14 -7.57 -6.56 23.26
CA GLN A 14 -8.92 -6.46 23.82
C GLN A 14 -9.75 -7.75 23.61
N LEU A 15 -9.27 -8.69 22.79
CA LEU A 15 -9.88 -9.97 22.49
C LEU A 15 -8.85 -11.10 22.63
N SER A 16 -9.28 -12.36 22.54
CA SER A 16 -8.39 -13.53 22.47
C SER A 16 -8.02 -13.84 21.00
N PRO A 17 -6.82 -13.44 20.52
CA PRO A 17 -6.48 -13.53 19.10
C PRO A 17 -6.16 -14.97 18.66
N SER A 18 -6.53 -15.32 17.43
CA SER A 18 -6.33 -16.64 16.86
C SER A 18 -4.91 -16.81 16.32
N LEU A 19 -4.11 -17.59 17.06
CA LEU A 19 -2.76 -17.97 16.64
C LEU A 19 -2.78 -18.74 15.30
N GLY A 20 -3.75 -19.66 15.15
CA GLY A 20 -3.91 -20.46 13.93
C GLY A 20 -4.14 -19.58 12.69
N ALA A 21 -5.06 -18.62 12.78
CA ALA A 21 -5.33 -17.70 11.68
C ALA A 21 -4.11 -16.82 11.34
N SER A 22 -3.36 -16.35 12.36
CA SER A 22 -2.12 -15.60 12.15
C SER A 22 -1.09 -16.41 11.35
N ILE A 23 -0.87 -17.67 11.72
CA ILE A 23 0.07 -18.56 11.04
C ILE A 23 -0.40 -18.88 9.61
N THR A 24 -1.71 -19.09 9.40
CA THR A 24 -2.24 -19.34 8.05
C THR A 24 -1.94 -18.18 7.11
N PHE A 25 -2.23 -16.94 7.51
CA PHE A 25 -1.93 -15.78 6.68
C PHE A 25 -0.42 -15.57 6.50
N LEU A 26 0.40 -15.83 7.52
CA LEU A 26 1.86 -15.81 7.41
C LEU A 26 2.33 -16.72 6.27
N ILE A 27 1.89 -17.98 6.25
CA ILE A 27 2.27 -18.96 5.23
C ILE A 27 1.83 -18.48 3.84
N LEU A 28 0.59 -18.00 3.71
CA LEU A 28 0.07 -17.50 2.44
C LEU A 28 0.86 -16.30 1.91
N PHE A 29 1.26 -15.36 2.79
CA PHE A 29 2.11 -14.23 2.42
C PHE A 29 3.55 -14.66 2.08
N VAL A 30 4.10 -15.68 2.73
CA VAL A 30 5.41 -16.24 2.35
C VAL A 30 5.34 -16.86 0.96
N LEU A 31 4.33 -17.68 0.69
CA LEU A 31 4.16 -18.35 -0.61
C LEU A 31 3.97 -17.33 -1.75
N THR A 32 3.08 -16.36 -1.58
CA THR A 32 2.83 -15.34 -2.61
C THR A 32 4.08 -14.50 -2.88
N THR A 33 4.87 -14.19 -1.84
CA THR A 33 6.13 -13.42 -1.97
C THR A 33 7.22 -14.22 -2.66
N ALA A 34 7.34 -15.53 -2.36
CA ALA A 34 8.28 -16.41 -3.03
C ALA A 34 8.00 -16.52 -4.53
N ILE A 35 6.72 -16.58 -4.92
CA ILE A 35 6.31 -16.56 -6.34
C ILE A 35 6.73 -15.24 -7.00
N HIS A 36 6.47 -14.09 -6.37
CA HIS A 36 6.91 -12.77 -6.89
C HIS A 36 8.43 -12.70 -7.07
N LEU A 37 9.20 -13.27 -6.14
CA LEU A 37 10.65 -13.34 -6.24
C LEU A 37 11.10 -14.17 -7.44
N GLY A 38 10.51 -15.37 -7.62
CA GLY A 38 10.77 -16.21 -8.80
C GLY A 38 10.40 -15.51 -10.11
N GLN A 39 9.27 -14.81 -10.14
CA GLN A 39 8.83 -14.02 -11.29
C GLN A 39 9.78 -12.85 -11.59
N ALA A 40 10.28 -12.15 -10.58
CA ALA A 40 11.23 -11.06 -10.77
C ALA A 40 12.55 -11.54 -11.39
N VAL A 41 13.06 -12.69 -10.96
CA VAL A 41 14.25 -13.32 -11.55
C VAL A 41 14.00 -13.76 -12.99
N TYR A 42 12.83 -14.35 -13.26
CA TYR A 42 12.47 -14.83 -14.60
C TYR A 42 12.25 -13.69 -15.62
N TYR A 43 11.46 -12.66 -15.25
CA TYR A 43 11.11 -11.56 -16.15
C TYR A 43 12.15 -10.42 -16.17
N LYS A 44 13.13 -10.42 -15.25
CA LYS A 44 14.22 -9.44 -15.15
C LYS A 44 13.77 -7.97 -15.09
N GLN A 45 12.58 -7.73 -14.52
CA GLN A 45 12.00 -6.39 -14.41
C GLN A 45 12.38 -5.77 -13.06
N LYS A 46 13.23 -4.73 -13.07
CA LYS A 46 13.77 -4.11 -11.84
C LYS A 46 12.70 -3.53 -10.91
N TYR A 47 11.60 -3.02 -11.45
CA TYR A 47 10.52 -2.42 -10.64
C TYR A 47 9.69 -3.44 -9.85
N CYS A 48 9.80 -4.74 -10.16
CA CYS A 48 9.15 -5.81 -9.40
C CYS A 48 9.71 -5.97 -7.98
N TRP A 49 10.86 -5.37 -7.67
CA TRP A 49 11.35 -5.31 -6.28
C TRP A 49 10.31 -4.68 -5.34
N VAL A 50 9.48 -3.74 -5.82
CA VAL A 50 8.50 -3.04 -4.96
C VAL A 50 7.36 -3.96 -4.53
N ILE A 51 6.85 -4.81 -5.42
CA ILE A 51 5.84 -5.80 -5.03
C ILE A 51 6.44 -6.90 -4.13
N ILE A 52 7.72 -7.24 -4.30
CA ILE A 52 8.45 -8.13 -3.38
C ILE A 52 8.54 -7.50 -1.99
N MET A 53 8.88 -6.20 -1.90
CA MET A 53 8.85 -5.52 -0.61
C MET A 53 7.46 -5.54 0.01
N SER A 54 6.41 -5.26 -0.76
CA SER A 54 5.04 -5.38 -0.25
C SER A 54 4.80 -6.74 0.41
N GLY A 55 5.23 -7.84 -0.24
CA GLY A 55 5.18 -9.17 0.33
C GLY A 55 6.00 -9.34 1.62
N ILE A 56 7.25 -8.85 1.65
CA ILE A 56 8.12 -8.91 2.83
C ILE A 56 7.48 -8.17 4.01
N TRP A 57 6.95 -6.96 3.80
CA TRP A 57 6.28 -6.20 4.86
C TRP A 57 5.05 -6.94 5.39
N GLN A 58 4.27 -7.62 4.53
CA GLN A 58 3.15 -8.46 4.98
C GLN A 58 3.60 -9.69 5.78
N VAL A 59 4.68 -10.35 5.36
CA VAL A 59 5.29 -11.45 6.13
C VAL A 59 5.72 -10.96 7.51
N LEU A 60 6.42 -9.83 7.59
CA LEU A 60 6.84 -9.23 8.86
C LEU A 60 5.62 -8.87 9.73
N THR A 61 4.57 -8.27 9.17
CA THR A 61 3.31 -7.99 9.89
C THR A 61 2.82 -9.25 10.60
N TYR A 62 2.79 -10.38 9.92
CA TYR A 62 2.27 -11.62 10.47
C TYR A 62 3.23 -12.37 11.41
N ILE A 63 4.54 -12.18 11.26
CA ILE A 63 5.52 -12.61 12.26
C ILE A 63 5.27 -11.85 13.56
N PHE A 64 5.23 -10.51 13.52
CA PHE A 64 5.02 -9.68 14.71
C PHE A 64 3.62 -9.85 15.30
N ARG A 65 2.60 -10.13 14.48
CA ARG A 65 1.28 -10.53 14.99
C ARG A 65 1.40 -11.83 15.79
N THR A 66 2.03 -12.86 15.23
CA THR A 66 2.19 -14.16 15.90
C THR A 66 2.95 -14.01 17.24
N VAL A 67 4.02 -13.23 17.25
CA VAL A 67 4.81 -12.97 18.47
C VAL A 67 4.02 -12.16 19.49
N SER A 68 3.26 -11.15 19.08
CA SER A 68 2.41 -10.35 19.98
C SER A 68 1.21 -11.12 20.53
N ILE A 69 0.76 -12.19 19.86
CA ILE A 69 -0.24 -13.13 20.42
C ILE A 69 0.39 -13.99 21.53
N GLN A 70 1.62 -14.45 21.33
CA GLN A 70 2.33 -15.28 22.30
C GLN A 70 2.88 -14.49 23.50
N GLN A 71 3.13 -13.20 23.31
CA GLN A 71 3.61 -12.27 24.34
C GLN A 71 2.66 -11.06 24.44
N PRO A 72 1.44 -11.28 24.98
CA PRO A 72 0.38 -10.28 24.97
C PRO A 72 0.70 -9.03 25.79
N ASP A 73 1.61 -9.12 26.76
CA ASP A 73 1.97 -8.01 27.65
C ASP A 73 2.98 -7.03 27.02
N SER A 74 3.54 -7.35 25.85
CA SER A 74 4.58 -6.56 25.20
C SER A 74 3.99 -5.49 24.28
N PHE A 75 4.01 -4.24 24.74
CA PHE A 75 3.67 -3.07 23.92
C PHE A 75 4.51 -3.01 22.64
N ASN A 76 5.80 -3.34 22.71
CA ASN A 76 6.72 -3.24 21.56
C ASN A 76 6.30 -4.17 20.42
N TYR A 77 5.91 -5.42 20.70
CA TYR A 77 5.47 -6.33 19.65
C TYR A 77 4.12 -5.93 19.06
N TYR A 78 3.17 -5.50 19.91
CA TYR A 78 1.87 -5.03 19.46
C TYR A 78 2.00 -3.76 18.59
N ALA A 79 2.74 -2.75 19.07
CA ALA A 79 2.97 -1.50 18.33
C ALA A 79 3.71 -1.75 17.01
N THR A 80 4.70 -2.67 17.00
CA THR A 80 5.40 -3.05 15.77
C THR A 80 4.45 -3.70 14.77
N TRP A 81 3.64 -4.67 15.19
CA TRP A 81 2.60 -5.26 14.34
C TRP A 81 1.65 -4.19 13.79
N PHE A 82 1.18 -3.28 14.64
CA PHE A 82 0.25 -2.21 14.27
C PHE A 82 0.85 -1.26 13.23
N VAL A 83 2.11 -0.86 13.38
CA VAL A 83 2.78 -0.02 12.37
C VAL A 83 3.01 -0.78 11.06
N LEU A 84 3.41 -2.06 11.14
CA LEU A 84 3.66 -2.89 9.96
C LEU A 84 2.39 -3.11 9.13
N ILE A 85 1.24 -3.35 9.77
CA ILE A 85 -0.03 -3.54 9.07
C ILE A 85 -0.47 -2.25 8.35
N LEU A 86 -0.05 -1.06 8.81
CA LEU A 86 -0.30 0.21 8.12
C LEU A 86 0.65 0.46 6.94
N ILE A 87 1.93 0.05 7.04
CA ILE A 87 2.95 0.28 6.01
C ILE A 87 2.85 -0.71 4.84
N ALA A 88 2.61 -1.99 5.11
CA ALA A 88 2.62 -3.05 4.10
C ALA A 88 1.78 -2.77 2.83
N PRO A 89 0.57 -2.20 2.90
CA PRO A 89 -0.26 -1.87 1.73
C PRO A 89 0.27 -0.69 0.92
N LEU A 90 1.01 0.24 1.52
CA LEU A 90 1.57 1.40 0.80
C LEU A 90 2.53 0.93 -0.30
N TRP A 91 3.22 -0.18 -0.08
CA TRP A 91 4.05 -0.82 -1.10
C TRP A 91 3.23 -1.41 -2.25
N THR A 92 2.05 -1.98 -1.96
CA THR A 92 1.13 -2.45 -3.00
C THR A 92 0.62 -1.26 -3.83
N ASN A 93 0.22 -0.17 -3.18
CA ASN A 93 -0.19 1.07 -3.85
C ASN A 93 0.92 1.63 -4.73
N ALA A 94 2.14 1.72 -4.19
CA ALA A 94 3.30 2.19 -4.93
C ALA A 94 3.50 1.38 -6.21
N PHE A 95 3.42 0.05 -6.12
CA PHE A 95 3.54 -0.83 -7.27
C PHE A 95 2.45 -0.58 -8.32
N VAL A 96 1.19 -0.43 -7.89
CA VAL A 96 0.06 -0.05 -8.77
C VAL A 96 0.35 1.23 -9.54
N TYR A 97 0.76 2.30 -8.85
CA TYR A 97 1.08 3.58 -9.47
C TYR A 97 2.24 3.51 -10.45
N MET A 98 3.28 2.72 -10.12
CA MET A 98 4.43 2.51 -10.99
C MET A 98 4.13 1.69 -12.23
N VAL A 99 3.31 0.64 -12.10
CA VAL A 99 2.88 -0.16 -13.25
C VAL A 99 2.00 0.69 -14.15
N PHE A 100 1.07 1.46 -13.59
CA PHE A 100 0.24 2.37 -14.37
C PHE A 100 1.05 3.42 -15.14
N GLY A 101 2.04 4.06 -14.50
CA GLY A 101 2.93 4.99 -15.19
C GLY A 101 3.63 4.36 -16.40
N ARG A 102 4.03 3.08 -16.29
CA ARG A 102 4.60 2.32 -17.42
C ARG A 102 3.57 1.97 -18.49
N MET A 103 2.33 1.69 -18.10
CA MET A 103 1.25 1.50 -19.05
C MET A 103 1.00 2.78 -19.86
N VAL A 104 0.92 3.94 -19.20
CA VAL A 104 0.82 5.24 -19.89
C VAL A 104 1.99 5.43 -20.86
N TRP A 105 3.23 5.16 -20.41
CA TRP A 105 4.40 5.29 -21.27
C TRP A 105 4.40 4.38 -22.51
N ASN A 106 3.92 3.15 -22.36
CA ASN A 106 3.97 2.13 -23.41
C ASN A 106 2.81 2.21 -24.39
N TYR A 107 1.65 2.72 -23.95
CA TYR A 107 0.40 2.58 -24.70
C TYR A 107 -0.29 3.89 -25.05
N THR A 108 0.27 5.05 -24.70
CA THR A 108 -0.23 6.36 -25.16
C THR A 108 0.81 7.04 -26.05
N ASP A 109 0.37 7.64 -27.15
CA ASP A 109 1.26 8.25 -28.15
C ASP A 109 2.06 9.42 -27.59
N ASP A 110 1.42 10.26 -26.76
CA ASP A 110 2.04 11.43 -26.12
C ASP A 110 2.65 11.13 -24.74
N ARG A 111 2.56 9.87 -24.29
CA ARG A 111 3.05 9.37 -22.99
C ARG A 111 2.43 10.10 -21.79
N ARG A 112 1.20 10.57 -21.96
CA ARG A 112 0.46 11.36 -20.97
C ARG A 112 -0.99 10.91 -20.86
N VAL A 113 -1.59 11.21 -19.71
CA VAL A 113 -3.04 11.15 -19.52
C VAL A 113 -3.46 12.47 -18.91
N TRP A 114 -4.42 13.17 -19.53
CA TRP A 114 -4.89 14.50 -19.10
C TRP A 114 -3.75 15.45 -18.72
N ARG A 115 -2.74 15.55 -19.59
CA ARG A 115 -1.55 16.40 -19.44
C ARG A 115 -0.54 15.96 -18.38
N VAL A 116 -0.82 14.92 -17.59
CA VAL A 116 0.13 14.35 -16.62
C VAL A 116 1.04 13.33 -17.32
N LYS A 117 2.37 13.50 -17.19
CA LYS A 117 3.36 12.59 -17.78
C LYS A 117 3.44 11.28 -17.00
N ALA A 118 3.65 10.17 -17.72
CA ALA A 118 3.84 8.82 -17.19
C ALA A 118 4.66 8.70 -15.87
N GLN A 119 5.77 9.44 -15.74
CA GLN A 119 6.66 9.40 -14.57
C GLN A 119 6.04 9.95 -13.28
N HIS A 120 5.10 10.88 -13.40
CA HIS A 120 4.51 11.55 -12.25
C HIS A 120 3.55 10.65 -11.49
N PHE A 121 2.91 9.69 -12.15
CA PHE A 121 1.99 8.77 -11.48
C PHE A 121 2.68 8.01 -10.34
N GLY A 122 3.83 7.40 -10.59
CA GLY A 122 4.57 6.70 -9.54
C GLY A 122 5.08 7.64 -8.43
N PHE A 123 5.64 8.79 -8.79
CA PHE A 123 6.25 9.68 -7.80
C PHE A 123 5.24 10.45 -6.95
N VAL A 124 4.27 11.11 -7.58
CA VAL A 124 3.31 11.98 -6.90
C VAL A 124 2.42 11.17 -5.97
N PHE A 125 1.83 10.07 -6.46
CA PHE A 125 0.90 9.29 -5.64
C PHE A 125 1.60 8.54 -4.49
N VAL A 126 2.85 8.09 -4.68
CA VAL A 126 3.64 7.55 -3.56
C VAL A 126 3.95 8.62 -2.52
N LEU A 127 4.31 9.84 -2.95
CA LEU A 127 4.56 10.94 -2.02
C LEU A 127 3.30 11.31 -1.22
N LEU A 128 2.16 11.39 -1.90
CA LEU A 128 0.86 11.64 -1.28
C LEU A 128 0.48 10.54 -0.27
N ASP A 129 0.74 9.28 -0.58
CA ASP A 129 0.55 8.15 0.34
C ASP A 129 1.51 8.20 1.54
N ILE A 130 2.76 8.65 1.37
CA ILE A 130 3.70 8.85 2.49
C ILE A 130 3.19 9.96 3.43
N VAL A 131 2.71 11.08 2.88
CA VAL A 131 2.17 12.17 3.69
C VAL A 131 0.94 11.72 4.49
N SER A 132 0.01 11.00 3.85
CA SER A 132 -1.17 10.47 4.53
C SER A 132 -0.79 9.44 5.61
N PHE A 133 0.19 8.59 5.36
CA PHE A 133 0.73 7.64 6.34
C PHE A 133 1.34 8.33 7.58
N VAL A 134 2.10 9.41 7.40
CA VAL A 134 2.65 10.17 8.53
C VAL A 134 1.55 10.72 9.43
N ILE A 135 0.45 11.22 8.83
CA ILE A 135 -0.74 11.65 9.58
C ILE A 135 -1.36 10.49 10.36
N GLN A 136 -1.47 9.30 9.73
CA GLN A 136 -2.00 8.09 10.37
C GLN A 136 -1.18 7.68 11.59
N VAL A 137 0.15 7.54 11.45
CA VAL A 137 1.03 7.14 12.56
C VAL A 137 0.99 8.17 13.68
N TYR A 138 1.00 9.46 13.35
CA TYR A 138 0.88 10.52 14.36
C TYR A 138 -0.44 10.44 15.14
N GLY A 139 -1.57 10.23 14.43
CA GLY A 139 -2.88 10.04 15.06
C GLY A 139 -2.92 8.79 15.95
N ALA A 140 -2.40 7.66 15.46
CA ALA A 140 -2.37 6.40 16.20
C ALA A 140 -1.46 6.45 17.45
N ALA A 141 -0.30 7.08 17.34
CA ALA A 141 0.60 7.27 18.49
C ALA A 141 -0.05 8.14 19.57
N LYS A 142 -0.84 9.14 19.18
CA LYS A 142 -1.60 9.98 20.11
C LYS A 142 -2.79 9.22 20.73
N ALA A 143 -3.43 8.34 19.98
CA ALA A 143 -4.53 7.51 20.47
C ALA A 143 -4.07 6.43 21.47
N THR A 144 -2.80 6.02 21.43
CA THR A 144 -2.23 4.96 22.28
C THR A 144 -1.35 5.50 23.42
N ALA A 145 -1.33 6.82 23.63
CA ALA A 145 -0.58 7.45 24.71
C ALA A 145 -1.13 7.03 26.10
N LYS A 146 -0.25 6.54 26.98
CA LYS A 146 -0.62 6.15 28.34
C LYS A 146 -1.19 7.34 29.13
N ASP A 147 -2.21 7.07 29.93
CA ASP A 147 -2.87 8.03 30.83
C ASP A 147 -3.42 9.30 30.11
N ALA A 148 -3.58 9.24 28.79
CA ALA A 148 -4.19 10.33 28.05
C ALA A 148 -5.69 10.40 28.36
N PRO A 149 -6.24 11.60 28.61
CA PRO A 149 -7.67 11.75 28.82
C PRO A 149 -8.44 11.39 27.53
N THR A 150 -9.68 10.93 27.71
CA THR A 150 -10.51 10.36 26.64
C THR A 150 -10.65 11.27 25.42
N ASP A 151 -10.72 12.58 25.62
CA ASP A 151 -10.76 13.59 24.56
C ASP A 151 -9.51 13.56 23.66
N LYS A 152 -8.34 13.34 24.25
CA LYS A 152 -7.07 13.24 23.51
C LYS A 152 -6.96 11.95 22.71
N VAL A 153 -7.48 10.85 23.25
CA VAL A 153 -7.56 9.56 22.56
C VAL A 153 -8.46 9.68 21.32
N LEU A 154 -9.68 10.21 21.49
CA LEU A 154 -10.62 10.45 20.39
C LEU A 154 -10.04 11.39 19.33
N GLN A 155 -9.35 12.46 19.77
CA GLN A 155 -8.64 13.35 18.84
C GLN A 155 -7.56 12.59 18.04
N GLY A 156 -6.82 11.69 18.66
CA GLY A 156 -5.84 10.82 17.99
C GLY A 156 -6.50 9.94 16.92
N LEU A 157 -7.62 9.30 17.26
CA LEU A 157 -8.40 8.47 16.32
C LEU A 157 -8.93 9.27 15.13
N HIS A 158 -9.45 10.48 15.36
CA HIS A 158 -9.90 11.35 14.26
C HIS A 158 -8.75 11.78 13.34
N ILE A 159 -7.57 12.09 13.89
CA ILE A 159 -6.38 12.40 13.08
C ILE A 159 -5.95 11.18 12.26
N TYR A 160 -5.94 9.99 12.87
CA TYR A 160 -5.67 8.74 12.18
C TYR A 160 -6.64 8.53 11.01
N MET A 161 -7.95 8.63 11.27
CA MET A 161 -9.00 8.49 10.25
C MET A 161 -8.90 9.54 9.14
N ALA A 162 -8.52 10.77 9.46
CA ALA A 162 -8.29 11.82 8.46
C ALA A 162 -7.16 11.43 7.50
N GLY A 163 -6.06 10.86 8.02
CA GLY A 163 -4.99 10.31 7.20
C GLY A 163 -5.45 9.18 6.28
N VAL A 164 -6.25 8.24 6.80
CA VAL A 164 -6.84 7.14 6.01
C VAL A 164 -7.79 7.68 4.92
N GLY A 165 -8.62 8.67 5.25
CA GLY A 165 -9.56 9.30 4.31
C GLY A 165 -8.87 10.09 3.20
N ILE A 166 -7.81 10.83 3.53
CA ILE A 166 -6.97 11.53 2.55
C ILE A 166 -6.31 10.53 1.58
N GLN A 167 -5.80 9.41 2.11
CA GLN A 167 -5.26 8.33 1.28
C GLN A 167 -6.32 7.78 0.30
N GLN A 168 -7.55 7.54 0.78
CA GLN A 168 -8.65 7.09 -0.08
C GLN A 168 -8.97 8.10 -1.19
N LEU A 169 -8.99 9.40 -0.87
CA LEU A 169 -9.23 10.45 -1.85
C LEU A 169 -8.21 10.41 -2.99
N PHE A 170 -6.93 10.21 -2.67
CA PHE A 170 -5.88 10.10 -3.68
C PHE A 170 -6.05 8.87 -4.58
N ILE A 171 -6.44 7.74 -4.00
CA ILE A 171 -6.76 6.53 -4.77
C ILE A 171 -7.96 6.76 -5.70
N LEU A 172 -9.01 7.43 -5.24
CA LEU A 172 -10.17 7.75 -6.07
C LEU A 172 -9.79 8.68 -7.24
N ILE A 173 -8.96 9.69 -6.99
CA ILE A 173 -8.41 10.56 -8.05
C ILE A 173 -7.59 9.73 -9.04
N PHE A 174 -6.75 8.81 -8.55
CA PHE A 174 -5.99 7.90 -9.40
C PHE A 174 -6.88 7.00 -10.28
N CYS A 175 -7.99 6.50 -9.72
CA CYS A 175 -8.98 5.72 -10.47
C CYS A 175 -9.55 6.50 -11.66
N LEU A 176 -9.72 7.82 -11.57
CA LEU A 176 -10.17 8.64 -12.71
C LEU A 176 -9.15 8.61 -13.86
N PHE A 177 -7.86 8.69 -13.56
CA PHE A 177 -6.80 8.54 -14.56
C PHE A 177 -6.78 7.12 -15.16
N ALA A 178 -6.97 6.10 -14.33
CA ALA A 178 -7.06 4.72 -14.79
C ALA A 178 -8.26 4.47 -15.72
N LEU A 179 -9.42 5.04 -15.38
CA LEU A 179 -10.62 5.01 -16.22
C LEU A 179 -10.38 5.72 -17.54
N ARG A 180 -9.71 6.87 -17.53
CA ARG A 180 -9.35 7.55 -18.77
C ARG A 180 -8.43 6.69 -19.63
N LEU A 181 -7.45 6.01 -19.04
CA LEU A 181 -6.56 5.12 -19.79
C LEU A 181 -7.33 3.94 -20.40
N LEU A 182 -8.35 3.40 -19.72
CA LEU A 182 -9.17 2.29 -20.24
C LEU A 182 -9.80 2.63 -21.61
N PHE A 183 -10.31 3.85 -21.78
CA PHE A 183 -10.90 4.30 -23.05
C PHE A 183 -9.87 4.53 -24.17
N LEU A 184 -8.59 4.62 -23.83
CA LEU A 184 -7.50 4.83 -24.79
C LEU A 184 -6.79 3.51 -25.15
N LEU A 185 -7.06 2.43 -24.41
CA LEU A 185 -6.24 1.23 -24.42
C LEU A 185 -6.92 0.09 -25.19
N SER A 186 -6.23 -0.46 -26.18
CA SER A 186 -6.58 -1.73 -26.85
C SER A 186 -5.66 -2.87 -26.37
N PRO A 187 -4.32 -2.78 -26.52
CA PRO A 187 -3.40 -3.77 -25.96
C PRO A 187 -3.13 -3.50 -24.47
N GLY A 188 -3.08 -4.56 -23.64
CA GLY A 188 -2.74 -4.42 -22.21
C GLY A 188 -3.94 -4.14 -21.28
N VAL A 189 -5.16 -4.17 -21.80
CA VAL A 189 -6.41 -4.01 -21.03
C VAL A 189 -6.51 -5.02 -19.87
N LEU A 190 -6.04 -6.25 -20.06
CA LEU A 190 -6.01 -7.26 -19.00
C LEU A 190 -5.21 -6.77 -17.78
N LEU A 191 -4.05 -6.12 -18.00
CA LEU A 191 -3.25 -5.58 -16.91
C LEU A 191 -3.98 -4.42 -16.22
N LEU A 192 -4.70 -3.59 -16.98
CA LEU A 192 -5.47 -2.47 -16.43
C LEU A 192 -6.67 -2.98 -15.59
N TYR A 193 -7.35 -4.04 -16.02
CA TYR A 193 -8.36 -4.69 -15.20
C TYR A 193 -7.79 -5.27 -13.91
N THR A 194 -6.59 -5.87 -13.95
CA THR A 194 -5.89 -6.27 -12.72
C THR A 194 -5.65 -5.07 -11.80
N GLN A 195 -5.23 -3.91 -12.34
CA GLN A 195 -5.07 -2.69 -11.54
C GLN A 195 -6.40 -2.28 -10.88
N PHE A 196 -7.51 -2.29 -11.61
CA PHE A 196 -8.82 -1.97 -11.05
C PHE A 196 -9.25 -2.92 -9.92
N VAL A 197 -9.06 -4.23 -10.11
CA VAL A 197 -9.34 -5.22 -9.07
C VAL A 197 -8.49 -4.94 -7.84
N VAL A 198 -7.20 -4.70 -8.00
CA VAL A 198 -6.29 -4.40 -6.89
C VAL A 198 -6.67 -3.10 -6.19
N LEU A 199 -6.97 -2.03 -6.93
CA LEU A 199 -7.42 -0.75 -6.38
C LEU A 199 -8.73 -0.89 -5.60
N ALA A 200 -9.65 -1.73 -6.06
CA ALA A 200 -10.89 -2.03 -5.35
C ALA A 200 -10.64 -2.78 -4.03
N LEU A 201 -9.73 -3.77 -4.03
CA LEU A 201 -9.32 -4.50 -2.82
C LEU A 201 -8.63 -3.58 -1.79
N ILE A 202 -7.74 -2.70 -2.25
CA ILE A 202 -7.11 -1.68 -1.40
C ILE A 202 -8.18 -0.73 -0.83
N SER A 203 -9.11 -0.25 -1.67
CA SER A 203 -10.19 0.65 -1.24
C SER A 203 -11.10 0.00 -0.20
N LEU A 204 -11.44 -1.29 -0.38
CA LEU A 204 -12.23 -2.06 0.60
C LEU A 204 -11.56 -2.04 1.98
N ARG A 205 -10.25 -2.31 2.02
CA ARG A 205 -9.46 -2.25 3.26
C ARG A 205 -9.47 -0.86 3.87
N ILE A 206 -9.27 0.18 3.08
CA ILE A 206 -9.22 1.57 3.56
C ILE A 206 -10.58 1.99 4.14
N ILE A 207 -11.68 1.65 3.48
CA ILE A 207 -13.03 1.88 3.98
C ILE A 207 -13.24 1.13 5.30
N PHE A 208 -12.84 -0.14 5.39
CA PHE A 208 -12.88 -0.90 6.63
C PHE A 208 -12.10 -0.20 7.75
N ARG A 209 -10.89 0.31 7.47
CA ARG A 209 -10.07 1.03 8.47
C ARG A 209 -10.69 2.35 8.94
N ILE A 210 -11.48 3.02 8.10
CA ILE A 210 -12.26 4.18 8.53
C ILE A 210 -13.41 3.72 9.43
N CYS A 211 -14.17 2.70 9.00
CA CYS A 211 -15.31 2.17 9.75
C CYS A 211 -14.90 1.58 11.11
N GLU A 212 -13.73 0.95 11.20
CA GLU A 212 -13.17 0.34 12.41
C GLU A 212 -13.19 1.30 13.61
N TYR A 213 -12.89 2.58 13.38
CA TYR A 213 -12.84 3.61 14.43
C TYR A 213 -13.87 4.73 14.24
N ALA A 214 -14.82 4.58 13.31
CA ALA A 214 -15.81 5.62 13.01
C ALA A 214 -16.72 5.96 14.19
N GLN A 215 -16.93 5.01 15.11
CA GLN A 215 -17.69 5.20 16.35
C GLN A 215 -16.79 5.52 17.56
N GLY A 216 -15.52 5.85 17.32
CA GLY A 216 -14.57 6.14 18.40
C GLY A 216 -14.37 4.94 19.33
N LEU A 217 -14.60 5.14 20.63
CA LEU A 217 -14.43 4.10 21.66
C LEU A 217 -15.61 3.13 21.75
N ASP A 218 -16.76 3.46 21.15
CA ASP A 218 -17.96 2.62 21.15
C ASP A 218 -17.95 1.56 20.03
N SER A 219 -16.91 1.54 19.19
CA SER A 219 -16.81 0.59 18.07
C SER A 219 -16.61 -0.85 18.58
N SER A 220 -17.50 -1.75 18.22
CA SER A 220 -17.36 -3.20 18.48
C SER A 220 -16.60 -3.96 17.39
N ILE A 221 -16.23 -3.27 16.30
CA ILE A 221 -15.52 -3.85 15.15
C ILE A 221 -14.12 -4.37 15.54
N PRO A 222 -13.30 -3.63 16.30
CA PRO A 222 -12.00 -4.13 16.77
C PRO A 222 -12.11 -5.39 17.66
N LEU A 223 -13.27 -5.66 18.24
CA LEU A 223 -13.52 -6.83 19.09
C LEU A 223 -13.77 -8.12 18.30
N HIS A 224 -13.95 -8.03 16.98
CA HIS A 224 -14.24 -9.16 16.10
C HIS A 224 -13.09 -9.37 15.11
N GLU A 225 -12.15 -10.23 15.50
CA GLU A 225 -10.92 -10.51 14.74
C GLU A 225 -11.19 -10.96 13.28
N ALA A 226 -12.32 -11.64 13.05
CA ALA A 226 -12.73 -12.11 11.73
C ALA A 226 -12.84 -10.97 10.69
N TYR A 227 -13.30 -9.78 11.10
CA TYR A 227 -13.40 -8.64 10.17
C TYR A 227 -12.01 -8.16 9.74
N GLN A 228 -11.05 -8.12 10.66
CA GLN A 228 -9.68 -7.73 10.32
C GLN A 228 -9.08 -8.70 9.29
N TYR A 229 -9.26 -10.01 9.44
CA TYR A 229 -8.77 -10.97 8.46
C TYR A 229 -9.50 -10.86 7.11
N ALA A 230 -10.83 -10.76 7.12
CA ALA A 230 -11.65 -10.77 5.92
C ALA A 230 -11.59 -9.45 5.12
N LEU A 231 -11.46 -8.31 5.80
CA LEU A 231 -11.58 -6.98 5.21
C LEU A 231 -10.27 -6.18 5.18
N ASP A 232 -9.23 -6.61 5.90
CA ASP A 232 -7.88 -6.05 5.73
C ASP A 232 -6.95 -7.03 5.04
N SER A 233 -6.72 -8.19 5.67
CA SER A 233 -5.63 -9.06 5.27
C SER A 233 -5.91 -9.84 3.98
N LEU A 234 -7.12 -10.37 3.84
CA LEU A 234 -7.53 -11.11 2.65
C LEU A 234 -7.51 -10.23 1.39
N PRO A 235 -8.04 -8.99 1.38
CA PRO A 235 -7.91 -8.10 0.22
C PRO A 235 -6.48 -7.87 -0.21
N MET A 236 -5.56 -7.69 0.76
CA MET A 236 -4.14 -7.51 0.43
C MET A 236 -3.49 -8.79 -0.11
N LEU A 237 -3.83 -9.95 0.45
CA LEU A 237 -3.38 -11.23 -0.08
C LEU A 237 -3.85 -11.42 -1.53
N LEU A 238 -5.14 -11.18 -1.79
CA LEU A 238 -5.73 -11.27 -3.12
C LEU A 238 -5.09 -10.27 -4.10
N ALA A 239 -4.71 -9.08 -3.65
CA ALA A 239 -4.00 -8.12 -4.48
C ALA A 239 -2.62 -8.63 -4.92
N LEU A 240 -1.84 -9.22 -4.00
CA LEU A 240 -0.55 -9.84 -4.34
C LEU A 240 -0.74 -11.05 -5.26
N VAL A 241 -1.76 -11.87 -5.03
CA VAL A 241 -2.09 -13.02 -5.88
C VAL A 241 -2.52 -12.58 -7.28
N ALA A 242 -3.28 -11.49 -7.41
CA ALA A 242 -3.69 -10.93 -8.70
C ALA A 242 -2.46 -10.53 -9.54
N PHE A 243 -1.44 -9.92 -8.93
CA PHE A 243 -0.20 -9.61 -9.62
C PHE A 243 0.71 -10.81 -9.87
N ASN A 244 0.61 -11.88 -9.05
CA ASN A 244 1.24 -13.15 -9.38
C ASN A 244 0.62 -13.79 -10.63
N ALA A 245 -0.71 -13.78 -10.73
CA ALA A 245 -1.41 -14.34 -11.88
C ALA A 245 -1.18 -13.52 -13.16
N ILE A 246 -1.28 -12.19 -13.05
CA ILE A 246 -1.17 -11.25 -14.17
C ILE A 246 0.04 -10.36 -13.92
N HIS A 247 1.22 -10.95 -14.15
CA HIS A 247 2.49 -10.26 -13.92
C HIS A 247 2.75 -9.18 -14.99
N PRO A 248 3.05 -7.92 -14.63
CA PRO A 248 3.29 -6.84 -15.58
C PRO A 248 4.38 -7.14 -16.62
N GLY A 249 5.43 -7.85 -16.22
CA GLY A 249 6.53 -8.29 -17.09
C GLY A 249 6.16 -9.35 -18.13
N ARG A 250 4.98 -9.98 -18.01
CA ARG A 250 4.44 -10.89 -19.05
C ARG A 250 3.78 -10.11 -20.17
N ILE A 251 3.11 -9.00 -19.84
CA ILE A 251 2.29 -8.21 -20.77
C ILE A 251 3.12 -7.10 -21.43
N MET A 252 3.98 -6.41 -20.68
CA MET A 252 4.80 -5.29 -21.17
C MET A 252 6.24 -5.75 -21.48
N ARG A 253 6.43 -6.69 -22.40
CA ARG A 253 7.77 -7.17 -22.81
C ARG A 253 8.41 -6.23 -23.84
N GLY A 254 9.61 -5.70 -23.56
CA GLY A 254 10.46 -4.99 -24.53
C GLY A 254 11.23 -3.78 -23.96
N SER A 255 12.23 -3.27 -24.70
CA SER A 255 13.12 -2.16 -24.27
C SER A 255 12.41 -0.84 -23.89
N LYS A 256 11.11 -0.70 -24.20
CA LYS A 256 10.28 0.45 -23.80
C LYS A 256 9.69 0.33 -22.38
N SER A 257 9.82 -0.84 -21.72
CA SER A 257 9.30 -1.09 -20.36
C SER A 257 9.99 -0.25 -19.27
N ASP A 258 11.19 0.24 -19.54
CA ASP A 258 11.96 1.06 -18.62
C ASP A 258 11.56 2.53 -18.74
N LEU A 259 10.71 2.96 -17.81
CA LEU A 259 10.36 4.35 -17.63
C LEU A 259 11.63 5.13 -17.21
N PRO A 260 12.08 6.15 -17.97
CA PRO A 260 13.24 6.94 -17.59
C PRO A 260 12.97 7.66 -16.27
N SER A 261 13.99 7.81 -15.43
CA SER A 261 13.85 8.57 -14.18
C SER A 261 13.64 10.07 -14.48
N PHE A 262 13.03 10.78 -13.53
CA PHE A 262 12.82 12.23 -13.63
C PHE A 262 14.10 13.00 -13.99
N ARG A 263 15.20 12.71 -13.26
CA ARG A 263 16.51 13.35 -13.47
C ARG A 263 17.07 13.08 -14.86
N MET A 264 16.93 11.86 -15.40
CA MET A 264 17.40 11.56 -16.74
C MET A 264 16.65 12.34 -17.81
N GLN A 265 15.36 12.60 -17.63
CA GLN A 265 14.57 13.35 -18.60
C GLN A 265 14.80 14.86 -18.52
N GLU A 266 14.97 15.40 -17.32
CA GLU A 266 15.36 16.80 -17.13
C GLU A 266 16.70 17.06 -17.83
N ASN A 267 17.70 16.21 -17.59
CA ASN A 267 19.00 16.30 -18.28
C ASN A 267 18.85 16.21 -19.80
N ARG A 268 18.04 15.28 -20.33
CA ARG A 268 17.78 15.20 -21.79
C ARG A 268 17.10 16.44 -22.36
N THR A 269 16.19 17.04 -21.60
CA THR A 269 15.49 18.26 -22.03
C THR A 269 16.45 19.44 -22.04
N GLN A 270 17.32 19.54 -21.02
CA GLN A 270 18.38 20.55 -20.92
C GLN A 270 19.44 20.41 -22.03
N LEU A 271 19.91 19.19 -22.29
CA LEU A 271 20.84 18.90 -23.39
C LEU A 271 20.23 19.21 -24.76
N GLY A 272 18.97 18.82 -25.00
CA GLY A 272 18.27 19.15 -26.25
C GLY A 272 18.05 20.66 -26.45
N SER A 273 17.81 21.41 -25.38
CA SER A 273 17.73 22.88 -25.45
C SER A 273 19.10 23.55 -25.63
N ALA A 274 20.18 22.94 -25.13
CA ALA A 274 21.54 23.46 -25.29
C ALA A 274 22.05 23.28 -26.74
N ASP A 275 21.75 22.13 -27.37
CA ASP A 275 22.08 21.86 -28.78
C ASP A 275 21.29 22.75 -29.76
N ALA A 276 20.01 23.02 -29.45
CA ALA A 276 19.19 23.92 -30.26
C ALA A 276 19.61 25.40 -30.18
N GLY A 277 20.47 25.76 -29.21
CA GLY A 277 20.98 27.12 -29.00
C GLY A 277 22.38 27.38 -29.57
N GLN A 278 23.07 26.37 -30.12
CA GLN A 278 24.36 26.57 -30.80
C GLN A 278 24.13 26.88 -32.28
N PRO A 279 24.43 28.11 -32.77
CA PRO A 279 24.44 28.36 -34.20
C PRO A 279 25.48 27.45 -34.85
N SER A 280 25.11 26.81 -35.96
CA SER A 280 25.97 25.90 -36.72
C SER A 280 27.29 26.59 -37.04
N ARG A 281 28.35 26.21 -36.32
CA ARG A 281 29.70 26.72 -36.51
C ARG A 281 30.35 26.01 -37.70
N PHE A 282 29.76 26.23 -38.88
CA PHE A 282 30.28 25.81 -40.17
C PHE A 282 29.90 26.89 -41.18
N GLU A 283 30.60 28.02 -41.13
CA GLU A 283 31.00 28.85 -42.27
C GLU A 283 32.32 29.56 -41.91
#